data_AF-A0A5B8XQ70-F1
#
_entry.id   AF-A0A5B8XQ70-F1
#
_cell.length_a   1.000
_cell.length_b   1.000
_cell.length_c   1.000
_cell.angle_alpha   90.00
_cell.angle_beta   90.00
_cell.angle_gamma   90.00
#
_symmetry.space_group_name_H-M   'P 1'
#
loop_
_entity.id
_entity.type
_entity.pdbx_description
1 polymer ?
#
loop_
_entity_poly.entity_id
_entity_poly.type
_entity_poly.pdbx_seq_one_letter_code
_entity_poly.pdbx_strand_id
1 'polypeptide(L)'
;MLNTNINQRILDQALRQIPFNHDEFGDLSGLDATGLAALAVAADAELLMAWYARLMAKGDATRLEAYISLLVDRDEVADNIDARLARGDFQVLNDLVRLGLPWEHPNMVNALGNDDTRHAAAIALVEQDTPEPVMAWMEEEVDPEIFRAFSLLGAPFVEQLLAVREETDDESEERAILDASLLGMVEPEGYGRLLMNGDIESDWTAYPRLMGDVFALCGPNSWVETLALLEAAGDLDAFSFAGLIGAAVSSLTLGLEEDDEVSAPESLEEFQTDVRFAVAAGLAPDEEILDLLYHAVAHECWLTSEEPTPGVPGLPLSSSNPTEEDVAEVATQLSEYLEDGADDPVKRVAVVRNLLDATLWGLDEPDFVQPLQAEAAKLLKSKGPAAPRAAAYLFLNTVGANPELPDFKPGLKALVAEGDIAGLEVLARGEGVAALSAIQQLLDLRSTEGLQAVLNAWMDAPVLRSDSIRRLILDGLIDVVSAAHK
;
A
#
# COMPACT_ATOMS: atom_id res chain seq x y z
N MET A 1 19.54 -0.92 16.78
CA MET A 1 20.53 -2.02 16.60
C MET A 1 20.01 -3.38 16.08
N LEU A 2 18.71 -3.73 16.15
CA LEU A 2 18.21 -5.04 15.67
C LEU A 2 17.74 -5.04 14.19
N ASN A 3 16.95 -4.06 13.74
CA ASN A 3 16.32 -4.11 12.40
C ASN A 3 17.30 -4.00 11.21
N THR A 4 18.39 -3.23 11.30
CA THR A 4 19.35 -3.09 10.18
C THR A 4 20.03 -4.41 9.79
N ASN A 5 20.28 -5.29 10.78
CA ASN A 5 20.80 -6.64 10.55
C ASN A 5 19.72 -7.64 10.10
N ILE A 6 18.43 -7.33 10.27
CA ILE A 6 17.32 -8.15 9.80
C ILE A 6 17.04 -7.82 8.33
N ASN A 7 16.89 -6.54 7.98
CA ASN A 7 16.64 -6.10 6.60
C ASN A 7 17.72 -6.60 5.63
N GLN A 8 18.99 -6.48 5.99
CA GLN A 8 20.08 -6.98 5.13
C GLN A 8 20.16 -8.51 5.07
N ARG A 9 19.62 -9.21 6.07
CA ARG A 9 19.60 -10.68 6.14
C ARG A 9 18.41 -11.29 5.42
N ILE A 10 17.24 -10.65 5.47
CA ILE A 10 16.06 -10.95 4.64
C ILE A 10 16.42 -10.72 3.17
N LEU A 11 17.02 -9.57 2.85
CA LEU A 11 17.51 -9.27 1.50
C LEU A 11 18.54 -10.31 1.01
N ASP A 12 19.54 -10.65 1.83
CA ASP A 12 20.49 -11.74 1.53
C ASP A 12 19.83 -13.11 1.35
N GLN A 13 18.73 -13.38 2.06
CA GLN A 13 18.07 -14.70 2.09
C GLN A 13 17.04 -14.86 0.95
N ALA A 14 16.41 -13.77 0.53
CA ALA A 14 15.63 -13.69 -0.70
C ALA A 14 16.54 -13.76 -1.94
N LEU A 15 17.59 -12.92 -2.01
CA LEU A 15 18.50 -12.87 -3.15
C LEU A 15 19.30 -14.17 -3.37
N ARG A 16 19.52 -14.99 -2.33
CA ARG A 16 20.14 -16.32 -2.46
C ARG A 16 19.18 -17.42 -2.94
N GLN A 17 17.87 -17.19 -2.90
CA GLN A 17 16.88 -18.16 -3.37
C GLN A 17 16.52 -17.98 -4.85
N ILE A 18 16.92 -16.86 -5.47
CA ILE A 18 16.75 -16.60 -6.91
C ILE A 18 17.92 -17.26 -7.68
N PRO A 19 17.69 -18.31 -8.49
CA PRO A 19 18.73 -18.93 -9.29
C PRO A 19 19.05 -18.06 -10.53
N PHE A 20 20.01 -17.14 -10.41
CA PHE A 20 20.48 -16.34 -11.54
C PHE A 20 21.24 -17.20 -12.57
N ASN A 21 20.76 -17.22 -13.80
CA ASN A 21 21.40 -17.89 -14.93
C ASN A 21 21.85 -16.86 -15.98
N HIS A 22 23.16 -16.68 -16.13
CA HIS A 22 23.74 -15.59 -16.93
C HIS A 22 23.40 -15.66 -18.44
N ASP A 23 23.10 -16.84 -18.98
CA ASP A 23 22.81 -17.03 -20.42
C ASP A 23 21.37 -16.62 -20.80
N GLU A 24 20.44 -16.54 -19.84
CA GLU A 24 19.00 -16.27 -20.09
C GLU A 24 18.65 -14.77 -20.05
N PHE A 25 19.46 -13.94 -19.38
CA PHE A 25 19.33 -12.47 -19.38
C PHE A 25 19.79 -11.79 -20.70
N GLY A 26 20.13 -12.57 -21.73
CA GLY A 26 20.63 -12.09 -23.01
C GLY A 26 19.66 -11.21 -23.82
N ASP A 27 18.37 -11.19 -23.50
CA ASP A 27 17.33 -10.49 -24.27
C ASP A 27 16.42 -9.55 -23.43
N LEU A 28 17.02 -8.68 -22.60
CA LEU A 28 16.35 -7.49 -22.02
C LEU A 28 16.61 -6.24 -22.87
N SER A 29 16.37 -6.33 -24.19
CA SER A 29 17.15 -5.58 -25.19
C SER A 29 16.78 -4.09 -25.39
N GLY A 30 16.85 -3.25 -24.34
CA GLY A 30 16.74 -1.79 -24.43
C GLY A 30 17.25 -1.03 -23.19
N LEU A 31 16.63 -1.33 -22.03
CA LEU A 31 16.88 -0.77 -20.69
C LEU A 31 17.08 0.76 -20.62
N ASP A 32 16.01 1.47 -20.97
CA ASP A 32 15.73 2.83 -20.51
C ASP A 32 14.19 2.83 -20.19
N ALA A 33 13.70 2.92 -18.94
CA ALA A 33 14.37 3.27 -17.69
C ALA A 33 15.21 2.15 -17.03
N THR A 34 15.84 2.48 -15.90
CA THR A 34 17.30 2.40 -15.95
C THR A 34 17.94 1.85 -14.67
N GLY A 35 18.27 0.56 -14.57
CA GLY A 35 18.00 -0.54 -15.48
C GLY A 35 17.10 -1.53 -14.77
N LEU A 36 15.80 -1.27 -14.80
CA LEU A 36 14.76 -1.96 -14.03
C LEU A 36 15.15 -2.13 -12.54
N ALA A 37 15.39 -0.99 -11.86
CA ALA A 37 15.95 -0.86 -10.51
C ALA A 37 17.34 -1.53 -10.28
N ALA A 38 18.07 -1.84 -11.36
CA ALA A 38 19.49 -2.21 -11.42
C ALA A 38 19.97 -3.17 -10.31
N LEU A 39 19.42 -4.38 -10.16
CA LEU A 39 18.43 -5.10 -10.98
C LEU A 39 17.38 -5.63 -10.01
N ALA A 40 16.45 -4.74 -9.64
CA ALA A 40 15.87 -4.68 -8.30
C ALA A 40 16.91 -4.99 -7.19
N VAL A 41 17.77 -3.99 -6.90
CA VAL A 41 18.77 -3.97 -5.79
C VAL A 41 20.06 -4.79 -6.00
N ALA A 42 20.01 -5.99 -6.60
CA ALA A 42 21.14 -6.85 -7.02
C ALA A 42 22.16 -7.37 -5.96
N ALA A 43 22.38 -8.70 -5.95
CA ALA A 43 23.44 -9.41 -5.21
C ALA A 43 24.63 -9.88 -6.07
N ASP A 44 24.68 -9.52 -7.35
CA ASP A 44 25.72 -9.94 -8.30
C ASP A 44 26.39 -8.71 -8.96
N ALA A 45 27.70 -8.56 -8.73
CA ALA A 45 28.49 -7.43 -9.21
C ALA A 45 28.84 -7.49 -10.71
N GLU A 46 28.86 -8.67 -11.35
CA GLU A 46 29.27 -8.81 -12.75
C GLU A 46 28.15 -8.33 -13.70
N LEU A 47 26.89 -8.65 -13.38
CA LEU A 47 25.71 -8.17 -14.12
C LEU A 47 25.56 -6.65 -14.06
N LEU A 48 25.72 -6.08 -12.87
CA LEU A 48 25.70 -4.63 -12.64
C LEU A 48 26.79 -3.91 -13.46
N MET A 49 28.01 -4.45 -13.45
CA MET A 49 29.14 -3.90 -14.21
C MET A 49 28.95 -3.94 -15.73
N ALA A 50 28.43 -5.05 -16.25
CA ALA A 50 28.17 -5.21 -17.68
C ALA A 50 27.12 -4.19 -18.19
N TRP A 51 26.15 -3.83 -17.34
CA TRP A 51 25.15 -2.82 -17.65
C TRP A 51 25.68 -1.39 -17.51
N TYR A 52 26.41 -1.05 -16.44
CA TYR A 52 27.01 0.28 -16.25
C TYR A 52 27.91 0.70 -17.42
N ALA A 53 28.78 -0.21 -17.89
CA ALA A 53 29.66 0.03 -19.03
C ALA A 53 28.90 0.39 -20.33
N ARG A 54 27.64 -0.05 -20.45
CA ARG A 54 26.76 0.21 -21.60
C ARG A 54 26.07 1.58 -21.51
N LEU A 55 25.79 2.08 -20.31
CA LEU A 55 25.25 3.42 -20.07
C LEU A 55 26.28 4.52 -20.29
N MET A 56 27.50 4.34 -19.78
CA MET A 56 28.61 5.29 -19.98
C MET A 56 28.95 5.52 -21.47
N ALA A 57 28.61 4.56 -22.34
CA ALA A 57 28.73 4.68 -23.79
C ALA A 57 27.61 5.49 -24.46
N LYS A 58 26.46 5.72 -23.80
CA LYS A 58 25.32 6.52 -24.30
C LYS A 58 25.42 8.01 -23.95
N GLY A 59 26.05 8.36 -22.83
CA GLY A 59 26.29 9.76 -22.42
C GLY A 59 25.07 10.49 -21.86
N ASP A 60 24.09 9.76 -21.31
CA ASP A 60 22.89 10.31 -20.68
C ASP A 60 23.03 10.24 -19.14
N ALA A 61 23.41 11.37 -18.54
CA ALA A 61 24.10 11.43 -17.25
C ALA A 61 23.23 11.86 -16.05
N THR A 62 22.15 12.59 -16.32
CA THR A 62 21.69 13.64 -15.38
C THR A 62 20.67 13.22 -14.34
N ARG A 63 20.24 11.94 -14.29
CA ARG A 63 19.17 11.49 -13.38
C ARG A 63 19.46 10.23 -12.57
N LEU A 64 20.55 9.49 -12.83
CA LEU A 64 20.86 8.28 -12.05
C LEU A 64 22.36 7.88 -11.98
N GLU A 65 23.32 8.76 -12.32
CA GLU A 65 24.76 8.41 -12.29
C GLU A 65 25.29 8.05 -10.89
N ALA A 66 24.72 8.61 -9.81
CA ALA A 66 25.14 8.32 -8.44
C ALA A 66 24.78 6.89 -7.99
N TYR A 67 23.61 6.41 -8.41
CA TYR A 67 23.00 5.12 -8.06
C TYR A 67 23.86 3.94 -8.51
N ILE A 68 24.35 4.00 -9.75
CA ILE A 68 25.01 2.88 -10.42
C ILE A 68 26.48 2.79 -10.02
N SER A 69 27.10 3.94 -9.82
CA SER A 69 28.52 4.02 -9.49
C SER A 69 28.79 3.55 -8.04
N LEU A 70 27.81 3.73 -7.13
CA LEU A 70 27.87 3.31 -5.72
C LEU A 70 28.03 1.81 -5.46
N LEU A 71 27.40 0.98 -6.30
CA LEU A 71 27.21 -0.46 -6.07
C LEU A 71 28.33 -1.33 -6.69
N VAL A 72 29.25 -0.70 -7.44
CA VAL A 72 30.42 -1.36 -8.06
C VAL A 72 31.69 -1.14 -7.25
N ASP A 73 31.97 0.11 -6.87
CA ASP A 73 33.17 0.47 -6.10
C ASP A 73 32.87 1.69 -5.21
N ARG A 74 32.42 1.42 -3.98
CA ARG A 74 31.95 2.43 -3.01
C ARG A 74 32.99 3.53 -2.79
N ASP A 75 34.27 3.18 -2.84
CA ASP A 75 35.40 4.07 -2.55
C ASP A 75 35.65 5.10 -3.67
N GLU A 76 35.32 4.81 -4.95
CA GLU A 76 35.52 5.77 -6.06
C GLU A 76 34.43 6.85 -6.14
N VAL A 77 33.31 6.67 -5.44
CA VAL A 77 32.06 7.44 -5.65
C VAL A 77 31.55 8.11 -4.38
N ALA A 78 31.94 7.62 -3.20
CA ALA A 78 31.71 8.30 -1.93
C ALA A 78 32.12 9.78 -2.00
N ASP A 79 33.32 10.05 -2.54
CA ASP A 79 33.85 11.40 -2.78
C ASP A 79 32.89 12.30 -3.59
N ASN A 80 32.11 11.75 -4.53
CA ASN A 80 31.18 12.53 -5.35
C ASN A 80 29.86 12.82 -4.60
N ILE A 81 29.33 11.84 -3.87
CA ILE A 81 28.12 12.00 -3.05
C ILE A 81 28.40 12.97 -1.90
N ASP A 82 29.51 12.77 -1.19
CA ASP A 82 29.97 13.70 -0.15
C ASP A 82 30.27 15.08 -0.76
N ALA A 83 30.84 15.18 -1.96
CA ALA A 83 30.96 16.47 -2.64
C ALA A 83 29.60 17.09 -3.00
N ARG A 84 28.53 16.33 -3.31
CA ARG A 84 27.16 16.85 -3.54
C ARG A 84 26.56 17.35 -2.23
N LEU A 85 26.60 16.55 -1.16
CA LEU A 85 26.11 16.90 0.17
C LEU A 85 26.91 18.06 0.80
N ALA A 86 28.22 18.15 0.54
CA ALA A 86 29.07 19.29 0.90
C ALA A 86 28.71 20.59 0.15
N ARG A 87 28.14 20.47 -1.06
CA ARG A 87 27.64 21.60 -1.87
C ARG A 87 26.17 21.96 -1.56
N GLY A 88 25.48 21.20 -0.72
CA GLY A 88 24.06 21.39 -0.40
C GLY A 88 23.08 20.81 -1.43
N ASP A 89 23.54 19.89 -2.29
CA ASP A 89 22.68 19.14 -3.20
C ASP A 89 22.14 17.90 -2.47
N PHE A 90 21.08 18.11 -1.68
CA PHE A 90 20.47 17.11 -0.82
C PHE A 90 19.46 16.19 -1.53
N GLN A 91 19.17 16.42 -2.82
CA GLN A 91 18.25 15.56 -3.57
C GLN A 91 18.72 14.10 -3.67
N VAL A 92 20.04 13.87 -3.54
CA VAL A 92 20.63 12.52 -3.44
C VAL A 92 20.13 11.72 -2.22
N LEU A 93 19.64 12.38 -1.15
CA LEU A 93 19.05 11.69 0.00
C LEU A 93 17.75 10.97 -0.37
N ASN A 94 16.93 11.56 -1.24
CA ASN A 94 15.70 10.95 -1.71
C ASN A 94 15.98 9.65 -2.49
N ASP A 95 17.07 9.61 -3.25
CA ASP A 95 17.54 8.40 -3.94
C ASP A 95 18.06 7.34 -2.95
N LEU A 96 18.91 7.75 -1.99
CA LEU A 96 19.50 6.85 -0.99
C LEU A 96 18.44 6.18 -0.11
N VAL A 97 17.44 6.95 0.36
CA VAL A 97 16.32 6.44 1.17
C VAL A 97 15.42 5.51 0.36
N ARG A 98 15.11 5.84 -0.91
CA ARG A 98 14.39 4.91 -1.79
C ARG A 98 15.09 3.56 -1.88
N LEU A 99 16.41 3.55 -1.88
CA LEU A 99 17.22 2.32 -1.96
C LEU A 99 17.47 1.64 -0.62
N GLY A 100 17.17 2.29 0.52
CA GLY A 100 17.52 1.76 1.84
C GLY A 100 19.03 1.69 2.02
N LEU A 101 19.78 2.61 1.40
CA LEU A 101 21.23 2.68 1.48
C LEU A 101 21.64 3.66 2.59
N PRO A 102 22.14 3.17 3.74
CA PRO A 102 22.60 4.04 4.81
C PRO A 102 23.83 4.83 4.36
N TRP A 103 23.77 6.15 4.53
CA TRP A 103 24.86 7.07 4.24
C TRP A 103 25.06 8.03 5.41
N GLU A 104 26.30 8.30 5.81
CA GLU A 104 26.62 9.23 6.89
C GLU A 104 27.30 10.47 6.31
N HIS A 105 26.76 11.66 6.58
CA HIS A 105 27.43 12.91 6.18
C HIS A 105 27.05 14.08 7.09
N PRO A 106 28.01 14.88 7.60
CA PRO A 106 27.74 15.94 8.59
C PRO A 106 26.72 17.01 8.17
N ASN A 107 26.54 17.23 6.86
CA ASN A 107 25.56 18.22 6.36
C ASN A 107 24.12 17.70 6.27
N MET A 108 23.82 16.42 6.56
CA MET A 108 22.45 15.89 6.44
C MET A 108 21.43 16.65 7.27
N VAL A 109 21.83 17.13 8.46
CA VAL A 109 20.99 17.95 9.34
C VAL A 109 20.49 19.22 8.64
N ASN A 110 21.27 19.80 7.71
CA ASN A 110 20.86 20.99 6.96
C ASN A 110 19.72 20.70 5.95
N ALA A 111 19.47 19.43 5.64
CA ALA A 111 18.42 19.01 4.70
C ALA A 111 17.02 18.90 5.38
N LEU A 112 16.96 18.89 6.72
CA LEU A 112 15.71 18.96 7.50
C LEU A 112 14.97 20.30 7.27
N GLY A 113 15.72 21.39 7.14
CA GLY A 113 15.19 22.73 6.85
C GLY A 113 14.77 22.97 5.39
N ASN A 114 14.50 21.92 4.61
CA ASN A 114 14.06 22.01 3.22
C ASN A 114 12.96 20.98 2.92
N ASP A 115 11.76 21.46 2.61
CA ASP A 115 10.54 20.67 2.39
C ASP A 115 10.76 19.49 1.41
N ASP A 116 11.49 19.72 0.31
CA ASP A 116 11.77 18.71 -0.73
C ASP A 116 12.63 17.51 -0.25
N THR A 117 13.32 17.66 0.90
CA THR A 117 14.31 16.68 1.39
C THR A 117 14.16 16.33 2.87
N ARG A 118 13.28 17.01 3.61
CA ARG A 118 13.10 16.85 5.07
C ARG A 118 12.84 15.40 5.46
N HIS A 119 11.87 14.75 4.81
CA HIS A 119 11.50 13.36 5.10
C HIS A 119 12.66 12.38 4.87
N ALA A 120 13.39 12.49 3.75
CA ALA A 120 14.54 11.62 3.49
C ALA A 120 15.69 11.88 4.47
N ALA A 121 15.89 13.14 4.89
CA ALA A 121 16.89 13.49 5.89
C ALA A 121 16.55 12.90 7.26
N ALA A 122 15.28 13.00 7.69
CA ALA A 122 14.80 12.41 8.94
C ALA A 122 14.91 10.88 8.94
N ILE A 123 14.50 10.22 7.85
CA ILE A 123 14.65 8.78 7.67
C ILE A 123 16.13 8.37 7.77
N ALA A 124 16.99 8.98 6.96
CA ALA A 124 18.41 8.64 6.91
C ALA A 124 19.09 8.82 8.28
N LEU A 125 18.79 9.90 9.02
CA LEU A 125 19.39 10.16 10.34
C LEU A 125 18.92 9.16 11.41
N VAL A 126 17.65 8.73 11.37
CA VAL A 126 17.13 7.70 12.28
C VAL A 126 17.70 6.31 11.97
N GLU A 127 17.80 5.93 10.69
CA GLU A 127 18.43 4.66 10.28
C GLU A 127 19.90 4.54 10.71
N GLN A 128 20.59 5.66 10.92
CA GLN A 128 21.97 5.75 11.43
C GLN A 128 22.09 5.63 12.96
N ASP A 129 21.01 5.38 13.70
CA ASP A 129 21.02 5.39 15.18
C ASP A 129 21.51 6.76 15.72
N THR A 130 21.28 7.84 14.95
CA THR A 130 21.70 9.24 15.26
C THR A 130 20.48 10.18 15.21
N PRO A 131 19.45 9.99 16.06
CA PRO A 131 18.22 10.77 15.99
C PRO A 131 18.32 12.15 16.64
N GLU A 132 19.31 12.43 17.48
CA GLU A 132 19.42 13.67 18.25
C GLU A 132 19.34 14.95 17.40
N PRO A 133 19.92 15.02 16.18
CA PRO A 133 19.76 16.20 15.31
C PRO A 133 18.34 16.38 14.79
N VAL A 134 17.58 15.30 14.58
CA VAL A 134 16.17 15.38 14.16
C VAL A 134 15.31 15.82 15.35
N MET A 135 15.57 15.27 16.55
CA MET A 135 14.86 15.67 17.76
C MET A 135 15.13 17.14 18.13
N ALA A 136 16.39 17.59 18.04
CA ALA A 136 16.74 19.00 18.26
C ALA A 136 16.13 19.96 17.22
N TRP A 137 15.87 19.48 16.00
CA TRP A 137 15.12 20.24 14.98
C TRP A 137 13.61 20.28 15.32
N MET A 138 13.04 19.14 15.73
CA MET A 138 11.63 19.03 16.18
C MET A 138 11.32 19.86 17.43
N GLU A 139 12.32 20.15 18.29
CA GLU A 139 12.19 21.11 19.41
C GLU A 139 12.00 22.56 18.93
N GLU A 140 12.45 22.91 17.72
CA GLU A 140 12.30 24.25 17.13
C GLU A 140 11.10 24.35 16.17
N GLU A 141 10.81 23.28 15.42
CA GLU A 141 9.78 23.21 14.38
C GLU A 141 9.09 21.82 14.41
N VAL A 142 7.88 21.75 14.97
CA VAL A 142 7.10 20.51 15.06
C VAL A 142 6.44 20.21 13.70
N ASP A 143 6.76 19.05 13.13
CA ASP A 143 6.20 18.56 11.86
C ASP A 143 5.62 17.13 12.03
N PRO A 144 4.29 16.95 12.02
CA PRO A 144 3.64 15.64 12.14
C PRO A 144 4.06 14.62 11.07
N GLU A 145 4.44 15.04 9.86
CA GLU A 145 4.88 14.12 8.80
C GLU A 145 6.22 13.44 9.12
N ILE A 146 7.01 14.00 10.05
CA ILE A 146 8.21 13.34 10.57
C ILE A 146 7.85 12.16 11.47
N PHE A 147 6.79 12.26 12.29
CA PHE A 147 6.28 11.11 13.05
C PHE A 147 5.70 10.04 12.12
N ARG A 148 5.06 10.43 11.01
CA ARG A 148 4.62 9.51 9.95
C ARG A 148 5.80 8.75 9.33
N ALA A 149 6.91 9.44 9.04
CA ALA A 149 8.15 8.82 8.58
C ALA A 149 8.74 7.84 9.63
N PHE A 150 8.75 8.24 10.90
CA PHE A 150 9.23 7.41 12.01
C PHE A 150 8.36 6.16 12.24
N SER A 151 7.04 6.26 12.03
CA SER A 151 6.09 5.15 12.13
C SER A 151 6.42 4.05 11.12
N LEU A 152 6.61 4.44 9.86
CA LEU A 152 7.00 3.54 8.76
C LEU A 152 8.38 2.88 8.95
N LEU A 153 9.23 3.40 9.83
CA LEU A 153 10.51 2.81 10.22
C LEU A 153 10.46 1.92 11.49
N GLY A 154 9.34 1.93 12.21
CA GLY A 154 9.25 1.32 13.55
C GLY A 154 10.15 2.02 14.58
N ALA A 155 10.31 3.35 14.48
CA ALA A 155 11.26 4.08 15.30
C ALA A 155 10.70 4.37 16.72
N PRO A 156 11.50 4.22 17.79
CA PRO A 156 11.01 4.19 19.18
C PRO A 156 10.79 5.58 19.81
N PHE A 157 10.18 6.53 19.08
CA PHE A 157 9.97 7.93 19.53
C PHE A 157 8.57 8.18 20.12
N VAL A 158 7.98 7.15 20.75
CA VAL A 158 6.62 7.16 21.30
C VAL A 158 6.42 8.28 22.33
N GLU A 159 7.37 8.51 23.25
CA GLU A 159 7.23 9.53 24.29
C GLU A 159 7.13 10.94 23.70
N GLN A 160 7.88 11.23 22.64
CA GLN A 160 7.89 12.54 21.99
C GLN A 160 6.69 12.74 21.06
N LEU A 161 6.23 11.67 20.40
CA LEU A 161 4.96 11.68 19.68
C LEU A 161 3.80 12.01 20.64
N LEU A 162 3.70 11.29 21.76
CA LEU A 162 2.65 11.52 22.76
C LEU A 162 2.71 12.94 23.34
N ALA A 163 3.89 13.49 23.59
CA ALA A 163 4.02 14.88 24.05
C ALA A 163 3.51 15.90 23.02
N VAL A 164 3.88 15.75 21.75
CA VAL A 164 3.37 16.62 20.66
C VAL A 164 1.86 16.45 20.48
N ARG A 165 1.38 15.21 20.55
CA ARG A 165 -0.04 14.84 20.46
C ARG A 165 -0.89 15.52 21.53
N GLU A 166 -0.44 15.53 22.79
CA GLU A 166 -1.11 16.21 23.91
C GLU A 166 -1.22 17.74 23.73
N GLU A 167 -0.33 18.34 22.93
CA GLU A 167 -0.35 19.78 22.60
C GLU A 167 -1.10 20.11 21.29
N THR A 168 -1.49 19.08 20.51
CA THR A 168 -2.18 19.21 19.22
C THR A 168 -3.70 19.19 19.39
N ASP A 169 -4.42 20.04 18.63
CA ASP A 169 -5.89 20.14 18.69
C ASP A 169 -6.57 18.84 18.26
N ASP A 170 -7.54 18.36 19.06
CA ASP A 170 -8.11 17.02 18.91
C ASP A 170 -8.81 16.83 17.54
N GLU A 171 -9.53 17.84 17.05
CA GLU A 171 -10.27 17.81 15.77
C GLU A 171 -9.40 18.16 14.51
N SER A 172 -8.08 17.91 14.54
CA SER A 172 -7.16 18.32 13.47
C SER A 172 -6.61 17.17 12.61
N GLU A 173 -6.30 17.44 11.33
CA GLU A 173 -5.58 16.49 10.47
C GLU A 173 -4.17 16.17 11.02
N GLU A 174 -3.53 17.15 11.68
CA GLU A 174 -2.26 16.96 12.39
C GLU A 174 -2.39 15.89 13.49
N ARG A 175 -3.49 15.92 14.26
CA ARG A 175 -3.80 14.89 15.25
C ARG A 175 -4.04 13.53 14.61
N ALA A 176 -4.80 13.46 13.52
CA ALA A 176 -5.02 12.21 12.78
C ALA A 176 -3.70 11.57 12.28
N ILE A 177 -2.74 12.38 11.81
CA ILE A 177 -1.39 11.90 11.44
C ILE A 177 -0.68 11.28 12.66
N LEU A 178 -0.71 11.94 13.82
CA LEU A 178 -0.06 11.45 15.04
C LEU A 178 -0.73 10.16 15.57
N ASP A 179 -2.06 10.10 15.56
CA ASP A 179 -2.86 8.95 15.98
C ASP A 179 -2.63 7.72 15.08
N ALA A 180 -2.48 7.90 13.77
CA ALA A 180 -2.02 6.84 12.86
C ALA A 180 -0.54 6.49 13.05
N SER A 181 0.32 7.48 13.32
CA SER A 181 1.76 7.28 13.49
C SER A 181 2.11 6.44 14.72
N LEU A 182 1.25 6.41 15.74
CA LEU A 182 1.43 5.51 16.89
C LEU A 182 1.29 4.02 16.52
N LEU A 183 0.60 3.67 15.43
CA LEU A 183 0.40 2.28 15.01
C LEU A 183 1.73 1.57 14.67
N GLY A 184 2.68 2.27 14.05
CA GLY A 184 3.99 1.72 13.70
C GLY A 184 5.03 1.83 14.82
N MET A 185 4.80 2.64 15.85
CA MET A 185 5.76 2.86 16.96
C MET A 185 5.43 2.10 18.25
N VAL A 186 4.18 1.67 18.42
CA VAL A 186 3.69 1.02 19.64
C VAL A 186 3.34 -0.43 19.33
N GLU A 187 3.67 -1.34 20.25
CA GLU A 187 3.21 -2.73 20.19
C GLU A 187 1.68 -2.80 19.96
N PRO A 188 1.16 -3.73 19.13
CA PRO A 188 -0.27 -3.73 18.76
C PRO A 188 -1.22 -3.81 19.97
N GLU A 189 -0.82 -4.53 21.02
CA GLU A 189 -1.50 -4.56 22.32
C GLU A 189 -1.64 -3.15 22.95
N GLY A 190 -0.56 -2.36 22.90
CA GLY A 190 -0.53 -1.02 23.45
C GLY A 190 -1.40 -0.06 22.65
N TYR A 191 -1.32 -0.13 21.32
CA TYR A 191 -2.15 0.68 20.43
C TYR A 191 -3.65 0.37 20.58
N GLY A 192 -4.01 -0.92 20.55
CA GLY A 192 -5.40 -1.36 20.74
C GLY A 192 -5.98 -0.97 22.10
N ARG A 193 -5.17 -0.96 23.17
CA ARG A 193 -5.58 -0.44 24.49
C ARG A 193 -5.88 1.06 24.47
N LEU A 194 -5.06 1.85 23.78
CA LEU A 194 -5.27 3.30 23.68
C LEU A 194 -6.57 3.60 22.91
N LEU A 195 -6.84 2.87 21.83
CA LEU A 195 -8.14 2.92 21.13
C LEU A 195 -9.30 2.54 22.05
N MET A 196 -9.26 1.36 22.68
CA MET A 196 -10.34 0.86 23.56
C MET A 196 -10.63 1.75 24.78
N ASN A 197 -9.65 2.53 25.25
CA ASN A 197 -9.84 3.50 26.32
C ASN A 197 -10.47 4.83 25.84
N GLY A 198 -10.47 5.10 24.53
CA GLY A 198 -10.71 6.43 23.97
C GLY A 198 -9.54 7.40 24.18
N ASP A 199 -8.32 6.89 24.40
CA ASP A 199 -7.11 7.71 24.44
C ASP A 199 -6.66 8.11 23.01
N ILE A 200 -7.01 7.31 21.99
CA ILE A 200 -6.78 7.51 20.55
C ILE A 200 -8.11 7.46 19.78
N GLU A 201 -8.24 8.28 18.74
CA GLU A 201 -9.43 8.30 17.86
C GLU A 201 -9.14 7.58 16.52
N SER A 202 -10.18 7.04 15.88
CA SER A 202 -10.06 6.29 14.62
C SER A 202 -10.29 7.13 13.36
N ASP A 203 -10.48 8.44 13.48
CA ASP A 203 -10.73 9.39 12.39
C ASP A 203 -9.64 9.38 11.30
N TRP A 204 -8.42 8.96 11.64
CA TRP A 204 -7.33 8.77 10.68
C TRP A 204 -7.67 7.77 9.56
N THR A 205 -8.59 6.83 9.79
CA THR A 205 -9.07 5.87 8.78
C THR A 205 -9.82 6.55 7.62
N ALA A 206 -10.31 7.78 7.80
CA ALA A 206 -10.92 8.58 6.76
C ALA A 206 -9.92 9.16 5.75
N TYR A 207 -8.61 9.15 6.05
CA TYR A 207 -7.57 9.79 5.24
C TYR A 207 -6.88 8.75 4.35
N PRO A 208 -7.01 8.83 3.01
CA PRO A 208 -6.48 7.79 2.13
C PRO A 208 -4.97 7.58 2.22
N ARG A 209 -4.20 8.64 2.51
CA ARG A 209 -2.74 8.57 2.70
C ARG A 209 -2.34 7.79 3.95
N LEU A 210 -3.06 7.98 5.06
CA LEU A 210 -2.81 7.27 6.32
C LEU A 210 -3.21 5.80 6.21
N MET A 211 -4.34 5.50 5.55
CA MET A 211 -4.67 4.13 5.15
C MET A 211 -3.61 3.52 4.22
N GLY A 212 -3.04 4.32 3.32
CA GLY A 212 -1.90 3.94 2.48
C GLY A 212 -0.62 3.65 3.26
N ASP A 213 -0.45 4.20 4.46
CA ASP A 213 0.64 3.87 5.38
C ASP A 213 0.33 2.59 6.18
N VAL A 214 -0.92 2.39 6.60
CA VAL A 214 -1.36 1.13 7.25
C VAL A 214 -1.13 -0.07 6.32
N PHE A 215 -1.52 0.01 5.05
CA PHE A 215 -1.20 -1.04 4.07
C PHE A 215 0.32 -1.17 3.79
N ALA A 216 1.12 -0.14 4.04
CA ALA A 216 2.57 -0.22 3.92
C ALA A 216 3.25 -0.87 5.14
N LEU A 217 2.63 -0.79 6.33
CA LEU A 217 3.04 -1.45 7.57
C LEU A 217 2.55 -2.91 7.65
N CYS A 218 1.26 -3.12 7.40
CA CYS A 218 0.56 -4.41 7.52
C CYS A 218 0.69 -5.29 6.28
N GLY A 219 1.01 -4.71 5.13
CA GLY A 219 0.77 -5.33 3.82
C GLY A 219 -0.68 -5.13 3.33
N PRO A 220 -0.92 -5.35 2.02
CA PRO A 220 -2.25 -5.25 1.43
C PRO A 220 -3.14 -6.45 1.81
N ASN A 221 -4.45 -6.22 1.86
CA ASN A 221 -5.46 -7.23 2.12
C ASN A 221 -6.59 -7.16 1.06
N SER A 222 -7.63 -7.99 1.18
CA SER A 222 -8.73 -8.06 0.21
C SER A 222 -9.51 -6.74 0.02
N TRP A 223 -9.41 -5.78 0.95
CA TRP A 223 -10.12 -4.50 0.90
C TRP A 223 -9.44 -3.40 0.07
N VAL A 224 -8.19 -3.61 -0.36
CA VAL A 224 -7.39 -2.57 -1.05
C VAL A 224 -8.08 -2.03 -2.31
N GLU A 225 -8.71 -2.89 -3.12
CA GLU A 225 -9.41 -2.47 -4.35
C GLU A 225 -10.72 -1.72 -4.05
N THR A 226 -11.47 -2.15 -3.03
CA THR A 226 -12.68 -1.45 -2.58
C THR A 226 -12.36 -0.01 -2.20
N LEU A 227 -11.32 0.18 -1.39
CA LEU A 227 -10.85 1.50 -0.96
C LEU A 227 -10.29 2.33 -2.12
N ALA A 228 -9.54 1.71 -3.04
CA ALA A 228 -9.02 2.39 -4.23
C ALA A 228 -10.12 2.95 -5.13
N LEU A 229 -11.20 2.19 -5.39
CA LEU A 229 -12.34 2.68 -6.18
C LEU A 229 -13.08 3.84 -5.48
N LEU A 230 -13.25 3.77 -4.15
CA LEU A 230 -13.90 4.81 -3.36
C LEU A 230 -13.08 6.11 -3.34
N GLU A 231 -11.77 6.01 -3.11
CA GLU A 231 -10.83 7.14 -3.19
C GLU A 231 -10.84 7.78 -4.59
N ALA A 232 -10.67 6.97 -5.64
CA ALA A 232 -10.57 7.46 -7.01
C ALA A 232 -11.89 8.06 -7.54
N ALA A 233 -13.04 7.61 -7.01
CA ALA A 233 -14.33 8.27 -7.20
C ALA A 233 -14.43 9.61 -6.46
N GLY A 234 -13.75 9.73 -5.32
CA GLY A 234 -13.89 10.83 -4.35
C GLY A 234 -15.12 10.67 -3.46
N ASP A 235 -15.46 9.43 -3.10
CA ASP A 235 -16.59 9.08 -2.23
C ASP A 235 -16.10 8.91 -0.78
N LEU A 236 -15.68 10.03 -0.17
CA LEU A 236 -14.94 10.02 1.10
C LEU A 236 -15.76 9.48 2.28
N ASP A 237 -17.08 9.69 2.29
CA ASP A 237 -17.96 9.15 3.35
C ASP A 237 -17.96 7.62 3.35
N ALA A 238 -18.01 7.01 2.15
CA ALA A 238 -17.94 5.56 1.99
C ALA A 238 -16.50 5.04 2.15
N PHE A 239 -15.49 5.82 1.73
CA PHE A 239 -14.09 5.52 1.99
C PHE A 239 -13.80 5.40 3.49
N SER A 240 -14.28 6.36 4.31
CA SER A 240 -14.10 6.35 5.78
C SER A 240 -14.68 5.08 6.41
N PHE A 241 -15.91 4.71 6.06
CA PHE A 241 -16.53 3.47 6.55
C PHE A 241 -15.76 2.22 6.11
N ALA A 242 -15.37 2.12 4.84
CA ALA A 242 -14.51 1.02 4.36
C ALA A 242 -13.11 1.05 5.00
N GLY A 243 -12.62 2.23 5.41
CA GLY A 243 -11.31 2.45 6.01
C GLY A 243 -11.22 1.82 7.39
N LEU A 244 -12.26 1.97 8.22
CA LEU A 244 -12.39 1.26 9.50
C LEU A 244 -12.26 -0.26 9.32
N ILE A 245 -13.00 -0.84 8.36
CA ILE A 245 -12.97 -2.28 8.09
C ILE A 245 -11.60 -2.70 7.54
N GLY A 246 -11.07 -1.97 6.56
CA GLY A 246 -9.76 -2.25 5.96
C GLY A 246 -8.62 -2.14 6.97
N ALA A 247 -8.69 -1.21 7.93
CA ALA A 247 -7.72 -1.04 9.01
C ALA A 247 -7.82 -2.17 10.05
N ALA A 248 -9.04 -2.53 10.47
CA ALA A 248 -9.26 -3.65 11.39
C ALA A 248 -8.74 -4.97 10.80
N VAL A 249 -9.02 -5.23 9.52
CA VAL A 249 -8.53 -6.41 8.81
C VAL A 249 -7.01 -6.35 8.59
N SER A 250 -6.44 -5.19 8.21
CA SER A 250 -4.98 -5.03 8.10
C SER A 250 -4.25 -5.23 9.43
N SER A 251 -4.89 -4.89 10.55
CA SER A 251 -4.25 -5.00 11.87
C SER A 251 -3.90 -6.44 12.28
N LEU A 252 -4.46 -7.44 11.59
CA LEU A 252 -4.18 -8.87 11.81
C LEU A 252 -2.71 -9.27 11.63
N THR A 253 -2.00 -8.60 10.72
CA THR A 253 -0.59 -8.90 10.41
C THR A 253 0.39 -8.11 11.28
N LEU A 254 -0.09 -7.19 12.13
CA LEU A 254 0.78 -6.37 12.98
C LEU A 254 1.47 -7.21 14.05
N GLY A 255 2.80 -7.18 14.03
CA GLY A 255 3.63 -7.87 15.03
C GLY A 255 3.77 -9.39 14.82
N LEU A 256 3.31 -9.93 13.69
CA LEU A 256 3.53 -11.32 13.31
C LEU A 256 4.91 -11.55 12.67
N GLU A 257 5.49 -12.73 12.89
CA GLU A 257 6.61 -13.25 12.08
C GLU A 257 6.07 -13.90 10.78
N GLU A 258 6.92 -14.04 9.75
CA GLU A 258 6.51 -14.55 8.41
C GLU A 258 5.90 -15.98 8.42
N ASP A 259 6.13 -16.75 9.49
CA ASP A 259 5.64 -18.13 9.66
C ASP A 259 4.43 -18.23 10.64
N ASP A 260 3.89 -17.11 11.17
CA ASP A 260 2.79 -17.13 12.15
C ASP A 260 1.41 -17.35 11.50
N GLU A 261 0.70 -18.40 11.91
CA GLU A 261 -0.67 -18.70 11.45
C GLU A 261 -1.73 -17.80 12.11
N VAL A 262 -2.53 -17.09 11.30
CA VAL A 262 -3.63 -16.22 11.79
C VAL A 262 -4.95 -16.99 11.87
N SER A 263 -5.26 -17.53 13.05
CA SER A 263 -6.58 -18.14 13.31
C SER A 263 -7.69 -17.10 13.38
N ALA A 264 -8.86 -17.38 12.80
CA ALA A 264 -10.08 -16.61 13.06
C ALA A 264 -10.48 -16.68 14.55
N PRO A 265 -11.06 -15.61 15.14
CA PRO A 265 -11.64 -15.66 16.49
C PRO A 265 -12.82 -16.63 16.53
N GLU A 266 -12.90 -17.49 17.56
CA GLU A 266 -14.03 -18.43 17.75
C GLU A 266 -15.31 -17.73 18.21
N SER A 267 -15.21 -16.51 18.74
CA SER A 267 -16.35 -15.73 19.26
C SER A 267 -16.07 -14.24 19.37
N LEU A 268 -17.13 -13.44 19.46
CA LEU A 268 -17.06 -12.00 19.76
C LEU A 268 -16.40 -11.71 21.13
N GLU A 269 -16.57 -12.61 22.13
CA GLU A 269 -15.90 -12.49 23.43
C GLU A 269 -14.38 -12.67 23.31
N GLU A 270 -13.92 -13.61 22.48
CA GLU A 270 -12.49 -13.75 22.16
C GLU A 270 -11.98 -12.52 21.41
N PHE A 271 -12.69 -12.06 20.38
CA PHE A 271 -12.32 -10.87 19.61
C PHE A 271 -12.15 -9.61 20.47
N GLN A 272 -12.98 -9.45 21.50
CA GLN A 272 -12.88 -8.34 22.46
C GLN A 272 -11.76 -8.49 23.50
N THR A 273 -11.27 -9.70 23.77
CA THR A 273 -10.42 -9.98 24.95
C THR A 273 -9.04 -10.54 24.62
N ASP A 274 -8.85 -11.09 23.41
CA ASP A 274 -7.56 -11.54 22.93
C ASP A 274 -6.74 -10.34 22.42
N VAL A 275 -5.48 -10.30 22.85
CA VAL A 275 -4.51 -9.27 22.48
C VAL A 275 -4.29 -9.15 20.97
N ARG A 276 -4.41 -10.26 20.22
CA ARG A 276 -4.22 -10.31 18.77
C ARG A 276 -5.22 -9.43 18.01
N PHE A 277 -6.43 -9.28 18.55
CA PHE A 277 -7.51 -8.50 17.94
C PHE A 277 -7.70 -7.13 18.57
N ALA A 278 -6.85 -6.73 19.53
CA ALA A 278 -7.02 -5.51 20.32
C ALA A 278 -7.11 -4.23 19.47
N VAL A 279 -6.39 -4.15 18.34
CA VAL A 279 -6.49 -3.01 17.41
C VAL A 279 -7.82 -3.04 16.67
N ALA A 280 -8.18 -4.16 16.05
CA ALA A 280 -9.45 -4.34 15.34
C ALA A 280 -10.68 -4.08 16.23
N ALA A 281 -10.68 -4.59 17.46
CA ALA A 281 -11.75 -4.36 18.42
C ALA A 281 -11.77 -2.91 18.94
N GLY A 282 -10.60 -2.28 19.11
CA GLY A 282 -10.49 -0.88 19.51
C GLY A 282 -10.95 0.13 18.45
N LEU A 283 -10.91 -0.22 17.17
CA LEU A 283 -11.41 0.62 16.07
C LEU A 283 -12.94 0.76 16.04
N ALA A 284 -13.68 -0.08 16.77
CA ALA A 284 -15.14 -0.05 16.77
C ALA A 284 -15.71 1.10 17.63
N PRO A 285 -16.46 2.07 17.06
CA PRO A 285 -17.09 3.14 17.83
C PRO A 285 -18.32 2.68 18.64
N ASP A 286 -18.95 1.56 18.26
CA ASP A 286 -20.15 1.01 18.90
C ASP A 286 -20.28 -0.51 18.72
N GLU A 287 -21.31 -1.10 19.33
CA GLU A 287 -21.57 -2.56 19.31
C GLU A 287 -21.99 -3.09 17.92
N GLU A 288 -22.58 -2.28 17.04
CA GLU A 288 -23.01 -2.69 15.70
C GLU A 288 -21.80 -2.76 14.75
N ILE A 289 -20.92 -1.76 14.81
CA ILE A 289 -19.64 -1.80 14.09
C ILE A 289 -18.73 -2.89 14.64
N LEU A 290 -18.71 -3.14 15.96
CA LEU A 290 -17.88 -4.19 16.54
C LEU A 290 -18.24 -5.59 16.00
N ASP A 291 -19.53 -5.91 15.88
CA ASP A 291 -20.00 -7.18 15.31
C ASP A 291 -19.59 -7.31 13.83
N LEU A 292 -19.69 -6.22 13.07
CA LEU A 292 -19.22 -6.17 11.68
C LEU A 292 -17.70 -6.37 11.57
N LEU A 293 -16.90 -5.71 12.42
CA LEU A 293 -15.44 -5.84 12.42
C LEU A 293 -15.00 -7.25 12.84
N TYR A 294 -15.66 -7.86 13.83
CA TYR A 294 -15.46 -9.27 14.18
C TYR A 294 -15.67 -10.19 12.98
N HIS A 295 -16.79 -10.02 12.26
CA HIS A 295 -17.08 -10.82 11.08
C HIS A 295 -16.12 -10.57 9.92
N ALA A 296 -15.72 -9.32 9.66
CA ALA A 296 -14.75 -8.97 8.63
C ALA A 296 -13.34 -9.54 8.94
N VAL A 297 -12.92 -9.49 10.20
CA VAL A 297 -11.66 -10.09 10.65
C VAL A 297 -11.68 -11.61 10.53
N ALA A 298 -12.72 -12.28 11.03
CA ALA A 298 -12.85 -13.73 10.90
C ALA A 298 -12.84 -14.17 9.42
N HIS A 299 -13.54 -13.42 8.56
CA HIS A 299 -13.54 -13.60 7.13
C HIS A 299 -12.12 -13.54 6.50
N GLU A 300 -11.33 -12.51 6.80
CA GLU A 300 -9.97 -12.41 6.25
C GLU A 300 -9.01 -13.47 6.82
N CYS A 301 -9.13 -13.85 8.10
CA CYS A 301 -8.32 -14.94 8.67
C CYS A 301 -8.52 -16.25 7.89
N TRP A 302 -9.78 -16.56 7.53
CA TRP A 302 -10.10 -17.72 6.70
C TRP A 302 -9.56 -17.58 5.27
N LEU A 303 -9.72 -16.42 4.62
CA LEU A 303 -9.12 -16.18 3.29
C LEU A 303 -7.60 -16.37 3.30
N THR A 304 -6.92 -15.78 4.30
CA THR A 304 -5.46 -15.87 4.50
C THR A 304 -5.00 -17.31 4.72
N SER A 305 -5.84 -18.13 5.35
CA SER A 305 -5.59 -19.56 5.59
C SER A 305 -6.01 -20.49 4.43
N GLU A 306 -6.42 -19.93 3.28
CA GLU A 306 -7.05 -20.64 2.15
C GLU A 306 -8.30 -21.48 2.54
N GLU A 307 -8.98 -21.11 3.62
CA GLU A 307 -10.14 -21.84 4.15
C GLU A 307 -11.49 -21.35 3.54
N PRO A 308 -12.51 -22.24 3.46
CA PRO A 308 -13.87 -21.85 3.12
C PRO A 308 -14.46 -20.86 4.14
N THR A 309 -14.75 -19.63 3.71
CA THR A 309 -15.41 -18.60 4.52
C THR A 309 -16.88 -18.45 4.11
N PRO A 310 -17.81 -18.28 5.07
CA PRO A 310 -19.21 -17.95 4.78
C PRO A 310 -19.43 -16.48 4.35
N GLY A 311 -18.36 -15.68 4.26
CA GLY A 311 -18.43 -14.25 4.08
C GLY A 311 -18.80 -13.48 5.36
N VAL A 312 -19.00 -12.18 5.19
CA VAL A 312 -19.36 -11.22 6.23
C VAL A 312 -20.87 -10.92 6.13
N PRO A 313 -21.66 -11.04 7.21
CA PRO A 313 -23.08 -10.70 7.20
C PRO A 313 -23.31 -9.26 6.72
N GLY A 314 -24.22 -9.08 5.76
CA GLY A 314 -24.46 -7.78 5.10
C GLY A 314 -23.56 -7.51 3.88
N LEU A 315 -22.51 -8.30 3.67
CA LEU A 315 -21.62 -8.29 2.49
C LEU A 315 -21.53 -9.72 1.89
N PRO A 316 -22.66 -10.34 1.52
CA PRO A 316 -22.76 -11.80 1.34
C PRO A 316 -21.94 -12.37 0.17
N LEU A 317 -21.41 -11.57 -0.76
CA LEU A 317 -20.49 -12.10 -1.77
C LEU A 317 -19.03 -12.21 -1.30
N SER A 318 -18.72 -11.90 -0.04
CA SER A 318 -17.40 -12.23 0.52
C SER A 318 -17.22 -13.74 0.82
N SER A 319 -18.20 -14.61 0.55
CA SER A 319 -17.99 -16.08 0.65
C SER A 319 -16.95 -16.59 -0.34
N SER A 320 -16.00 -17.45 0.09
CA SER A 320 -15.05 -18.09 -0.83
C SER A 320 -15.65 -19.32 -1.53
N ASN A 321 -16.85 -19.77 -1.14
CA ASN A 321 -17.60 -20.84 -1.79
C ASN A 321 -19.09 -20.45 -1.88
N PRO A 322 -19.47 -19.62 -2.86
CA PRO A 322 -20.81 -19.06 -2.95
C PRO A 322 -21.86 -20.03 -3.46
N THR A 323 -23.11 -19.71 -3.17
CA THR A 323 -24.30 -20.46 -3.55
C THR A 323 -25.24 -19.62 -4.43
N GLU A 324 -26.19 -20.29 -5.10
CA GLU A 324 -27.26 -19.60 -5.85
C GLU A 324 -28.12 -18.68 -4.94
N GLU A 325 -28.16 -18.94 -3.62
CA GLU A 325 -28.89 -18.12 -2.66
C GLU A 325 -28.13 -16.79 -2.38
N ASP A 326 -26.80 -16.82 -2.26
CA ASP A 326 -25.97 -15.62 -2.06
C ASP A 326 -26.04 -14.66 -3.26
N VAL A 327 -25.98 -15.22 -4.47
CA VAL A 327 -26.15 -14.47 -5.73
C VAL A 327 -27.55 -13.84 -5.81
N ALA A 328 -28.59 -14.54 -5.34
CA ALA A 328 -29.95 -14.01 -5.29
C ALA A 328 -30.12 -12.91 -4.21
N GLU A 329 -29.41 -13.02 -3.08
CA GLU A 329 -29.37 -11.97 -2.07
C GLU A 329 -28.77 -10.68 -2.64
N VAL A 330 -27.63 -10.74 -3.35
CA VAL A 330 -27.05 -9.53 -3.94
C VAL A 330 -27.81 -8.98 -5.14
N ALA A 331 -28.48 -9.82 -5.94
CA ALA A 331 -29.45 -9.31 -6.90
C ALA A 331 -30.54 -8.46 -6.20
N THR A 332 -30.94 -8.84 -4.98
CA THR A 332 -31.89 -8.10 -4.15
C THR A 332 -31.26 -6.82 -3.59
N GLN A 333 -30.08 -6.89 -2.96
CA GLN A 333 -29.38 -5.72 -2.41
C GLN A 333 -29.05 -4.67 -3.49
N LEU A 334 -28.62 -5.08 -4.68
CA LEU A 334 -28.41 -4.19 -5.83
C LEU A 334 -29.72 -3.53 -6.28
N SER A 335 -30.84 -4.25 -6.25
CA SER A 335 -32.16 -3.70 -6.58
C SER A 335 -32.60 -2.66 -5.56
N GLU A 336 -32.47 -2.95 -4.26
CA GLU A 336 -32.79 -2.02 -3.17
C GLU A 336 -31.90 -0.77 -3.20
N TYR A 337 -30.61 -0.93 -3.52
CA TYR A 337 -29.69 0.17 -3.71
C TYR A 337 -30.14 1.11 -4.85
N LEU A 338 -30.61 0.54 -5.96
CA LEU A 338 -31.09 1.29 -7.13
C LEU A 338 -32.43 2.02 -6.89
N GLU A 339 -33.25 1.53 -5.96
CA GLU A 339 -34.52 2.15 -5.59
C GLU A 339 -34.32 3.34 -4.63
N ASP A 340 -33.70 3.09 -3.46
CA ASP A 340 -33.66 4.07 -2.35
C ASP A 340 -32.26 4.25 -1.69
N GLY A 341 -31.23 3.52 -2.12
CA GLY A 341 -29.98 3.34 -1.33
C GLY A 341 -28.75 4.18 -1.71
N ALA A 342 -28.83 5.08 -2.69
CA ALA A 342 -27.64 5.72 -3.25
C ALA A 342 -26.87 6.65 -2.28
N ASP A 343 -27.56 7.32 -1.37
CA ASP A 343 -26.98 8.35 -0.47
C ASP A 343 -26.33 7.76 0.79
N ASP A 344 -26.55 6.47 1.09
CA ASP A 344 -26.03 5.76 2.27
C ASP A 344 -24.61 5.19 2.04
N PRO A 345 -23.57 5.63 2.78
CA PRO A 345 -22.20 5.18 2.56
C PRO A 345 -22.00 3.69 2.81
N VAL A 346 -22.69 3.10 3.81
CA VAL A 346 -22.59 1.67 4.13
C VAL A 346 -23.07 0.84 2.95
N LYS A 347 -24.21 1.22 2.36
CA LYS A 347 -24.74 0.56 1.15
C LYS A 347 -23.84 0.76 -0.06
N ARG A 348 -23.16 1.89 -0.20
CA ARG A 348 -22.17 2.08 -1.28
C ARG A 348 -20.98 1.15 -1.15
N VAL A 349 -20.42 1.01 0.06
CA VAL A 349 -19.35 0.05 0.34
C VAL A 349 -19.82 -1.37 0.07
N ALA A 350 -21.01 -1.75 0.53
CA ALA A 350 -21.58 -3.08 0.28
C ALA A 350 -21.74 -3.38 -1.22
N VAL A 351 -22.27 -2.44 -2.00
CA VAL A 351 -22.42 -2.62 -3.46
C VAL A 351 -21.07 -2.68 -4.17
N VAL A 352 -20.08 -1.85 -3.80
CA VAL A 352 -18.73 -1.91 -4.38
C VAL A 352 -18.09 -3.26 -4.07
N ARG A 353 -18.07 -3.67 -2.79
CA ARG A 353 -17.41 -4.89 -2.35
C ARG A 353 -18.05 -6.13 -3.00
N ASN A 354 -19.37 -6.27 -2.89
CA ASN A 354 -20.07 -7.41 -3.50
C ASN A 354 -19.84 -7.52 -5.02
N LEU A 355 -19.78 -6.39 -5.74
CA LEU A 355 -19.52 -6.42 -7.19
C LEU A 355 -18.06 -6.77 -7.52
N LEU A 356 -17.10 -6.44 -6.67
CA LEU A 356 -15.71 -6.91 -6.80
C LEU A 356 -15.61 -8.42 -6.53
N ASP A 357 -16.22 -8.92 -5.46
CA ASP A 357 -16.23 -10.36 -5.18
C ASP A 357 -16.93 -11.17 -6.30
N ALA A 358 -18.07 -10.67 -6.81
CA ALA A 358 -18.73 -11.22 -8.00
C ALA A 358 -17.86 -11.18 -9.27
N THR A 359 -16.93 -10.22 -9.36
CA THR A 359 -15.98 -10.13 -10.48
C THR A 359 -14.98 -11.28 -10.39
N LEU A 360 -14.46 -11.59 -9.20
CA LEU A 360 -13.55 -12.71 -8.98
C LEU A 360 -14.20 -14.05 -9.37
N TRP A 361 -15.40 -14.34 -8.86
CA TRP A 361 -16.10 -15.58 -9.22
C TRP A 361 -16.51 -15.64 -10.69
N GLY A 362 -16.78 -14.47 -11.29
CA GLY A 362 -17.11 -14.34 -12.70
C GLY A 362 -15.96 -14.69 -13.66
N LEU A 363 -14.72 -14.78 -13.17
CA LEU A 363 -13.58 -15.29 -13.93
C LEU A 363 -13.67 -16.80 -14.14
N ASP A 364 -14.04 -17.54 -13.10
CA ASP A 364 -14.11 -19.00 -13.11
C ASP A 364 -15.47 -19.54 -13.59
N GLU A 365 -16.58 -18.95 -13.11
CA GLU A 365 -17.95 -19.38 -13.43
C GLU A 365 -18.86 -18.21 -13.90
N PRO A 366 -18.67 -17.69 -15.13
CA PRO A 366 -19.47 -16.56 -15.65
C PRO A 366 -21.00 -16.79 -15.67
N ASP A 367 -21.44 -18.03 -15.84
CA ASP A 367 -22.86 -18.40 -15.86
C ASP A 367 -23.48 -18.37 -14.46
N PHE A 368 -22.71 -18.61 -13.39
CA PHE A 368 -23.18 -18.60 -12.00
C PHE A 368 -23.58 -17.19 -11.54
N VAL A 369 -22.74 -16.20 -11.87
CA VAL A 369 -22.99 -14.76 -11.58
C VAL A 369 -23.91 -14.07 -12.59
N GLN A 370 -24.38 -14.76 -13.64
CA GLN A 370 -25.26 -14.20 -14.67
C GLN A 370 -26.49 -13.43 -14.12
N PRO A 371 -27.18 -13.85 -13.02
CA PRO A 371 -28.32 -13.11 -12.49
C PRO A 371 -28.02 -11.64 -12.13
N LEU A 372 -26.78 -11.32 -11.74
CA LEU A 372 -26.36 -9.97 -11.34
C LEU A 372 -26.24 -9.00 -12.52
N GLN A 373 -26.04 -9.51 -13.75
CA GLN A 373 -25.79 -8.70 -14.96
C GLN A 373 -26.90 -7.68 -15.22
N ALA A 374 -28.15 -8.05 -14.96
CA ALA A 374 -29.29 -7.15 -15.19
C ALA A 374 -29.25 -5.93 -14.26
N GLU A 375 -28.90 -6.11 -12.99
CA GLU A 375 -28.85 -5.05 -11.99
C GLU A 375 -27.58 -4.19 -12.15
N ALA A 376 -26.41 -4.82 -12.36
CA ALA A 376 -25.19 -4.10 -12.70
C ALA A 376 -25.36 -3.21 -13.95
N ALA A 377 -26.07 -3.70 -14.98
CA ALA A 377 -26.36 -2.93 -16.20
C ALA A 377 -27.40 -1.81 -16.02
N LYS A 378 -28.20 -1.82 -14.94
CA LYS A 378 -28.99 -0.66 -14.50
C LYS A 378 -28.11 0.32 -13.73
N LEU A 379 -27.28 -0.18 -12.81
CA LEU A 379 -26.37 0.62 -11.99
C LEU A 379 -25.42 1.47 -12.83
N LEU A 380 -24.79 0.89 -13.86
CA LEU A 380 -23.93 1.62 -14.80
C LEU A 380 -24.61 2.85 -15.44
N LYS A 381 -25.92 2.74 -15.71
CA LYS A 381 -26.79 3.76 -16.32
C LYS A 381 -27.46 4.69 -15.31
N SER A 382 -27.31 4.42 -14.01
CA SER A 382 -27.85 5.27 -12.95
C SER A 382 -27.14 6.63 -12.91
N LYS A 383 -27.72 7.56 -12.15
CA LYS A 383 -27.07 8.83 -11.78
C LYS A 383 -26.39 8.75 -10.41
N GLY A 384 -26.24 7.54 -9.86
CA GLY A 384 -25.63 7.34 -8.55
C GLY A 384 -24.12 7.62 -8.54
N PRO A 385 -23.50 7.53 -7.35
CA PRO A 385 -22.06 7.74 -7.16
C PRO A 385 -21.19 6.86 -8.06
N ALA A 386 -19.96 7.33 -8.31
CA ALA A 386 -19.12 6.78 -9.36
C ALA A 386 -18.51 5.42 -8.99
N ALA A 387 -18.17 5.16 -7.73
CA ALA A 387 -17.55 3.90 -7.30
C ALA A 387 -18.46 2.67 -7.52
N PRO A 388 -19.74 2.63 -7.08
CA PRO A 388 -20.67 1.56 -7.43
C PRO A 388 -20.82 1.32 -8.95
N ARG A 389 -20.75 2.40 -9.74
CA ARG A 389 -20.82 2.32 -11.21
C ARG A 389 -19.54 1.77 -11.84
N ALA A 390 -18.38 2.00 -11.21
CA ALA A 390 -17.08 1.48 -11.62
C ALA A 390 -16.96 -0.02 -11.29
N ALA A 391 -17.37 -0.44 -10.09
CA ALA A 391 -17.45 -1.87 -9.74
C ALA A 391 -18.43 -2.62 -10.66
N ALA A 392 -19.58 -2.01 -11.00
CA ALA A 392 -20.50 -2.58 -12.00
C ALA A 392 -19.89 -2.67 -13.41
N TYR A 393 -19.02 -1.74 -13.79
CA TYR A 393 -18.30 -1.80 -15.06
C TYR A 393 -17.29 -2.96 -15.08
N LEU A 394 -16.47 -3.10 -14.03
CA LEU A 394 -15.51 -4.19 -13.86
C LEU A 394 -16.21 -5.55 -13.98
N PHE A 395 -17.25 -5.77 -13.17
CA PHE A 395 -18.05 -6.99 -13.19
C PHE A 395 -18.59 -7.31 -14.60
N LEU A 396 -19.24 -6.33 -15.25
CA LEU A 396 -19.82 -6.51 -16.57
C LEU A 396 -18.77 -6.75 -17.67
N ASN A 397 -17.57 -6.18 -17.55
CA ASN A 397 -16.48 -6.44 -18.48
C ASN A 397 -16.00 -7.89 -18.33
N THR A 398 -15.73 -8.32 -17.10
CA THR A 398 -15.23 -9.66 -16.75
C THR A 398 -16.15 -10.79 -17.20
N VAL A 399 -17.46 -10.65 -16.99
CA VAL A 399 -18.46 -11.64 -17.47
C VAL A 399 -18.76 -11.53 -18.99
N GLY A 400 -17.93 -10.79 -19.74
CA GLY A 400 -18.00 -10.70 -21.20
C GLY A 400 -19.17 -9.88 -21.75
N ALA A 401 -19.85 -9.06 -20.93
CA ALA A 401 -20.94 -8.20 -21.41
C ALA A 401 -20.44 -6.98 -22.21
N ASN A 402 -19.13 -6.69 -22.18
CA ASN A 402 -18.46 -5.64 -22.97
C ASN A 402 -19.19 -4.28 -22.94
N PRO A 403 -19.44 -3.70 -21.75
CA PRO A 403 -20.12 -2.40 -21.64
C PRO A 403 -19.29 -1.26 -22.24
N GLU A 404 -19.95 -0.19 -22.71
CA GLU A 404 -19.25 1.06 -23.01
C GLU A 404 -18.72 1.68 -21.71
N LEU A 405 -17.41 1.95 -21.66
CA LEU A 405 -16.74 2.60 -20.53
C LEU A 405 -17.36 3.99 -20.26
N PRO A 406 -17.93 4.24 -19.06
CA PRO A 406 -18.46 5.54 -18.71
C PRO A 406 -17.39 6.64 -18.67
N ASP A 407 -17.84 7.88 -18.79
CA ASP A 407 -17.01 9.07 -18.59
C ASP A 407 -16.69 9.26 -17.09
N PHE A 408 -15.73 8.47 -16.60
CA PHE A 408 -15.21 8.54 -15.24
C PHE A 408 -14.05 9.57 -15.12
N LYS A 409 -13.83 10.07 -13.90
CA LYS A 409 -12.63 10.87 -13.57
C LYS A 409 -11.35 10.06 -13.91
N PRO A 410 -10.23 10.70 -14.30
CA PRO A 410 -9.03 9.99 -14.75
C PRO A 410 -8.52 8.87 -13.83
N GLY A 411 -8.46 9.09 -12.51
CA GLY A 411 -8.01 8.05 -11.56
C GLY A 411 -8.94 6.83 -11.53
N LEU A 412 -10.26 7.05 -11.38
CA LEU A 412 -11.23 5.96 -11.38
C LEU A 412 -11.30 5.24 -12.73
N LYS A 413 -11.10 5.99 -13.82
CA LYS A 413 -10.99 5.41 -15.16
C LYS A 413 -9.77 4.50 -15.27
N ALA A 414 -8.61 4.92 -14.76
CA ALA A 414 -7.38 4.12 -14.80
C ALA A 414 -7.54 2.77 -14.09
N LEU A 415 -8.14 2.75 -12.90
CA LEU A 415 -8.38 1.52 -12.12
C LEU A 415 -9.34 0.51 -12.78
N VAL A 416 -10.17 0.93 -13.74
CA VAL A 416 -11.16 0.04 -14.38
C VAL A 416 -10.98 -0.15 -15.88
N ALA A 417 -10.14 0.66 -16.53
CA ALA A 417 -9.88 0.54 -17.96
C ALA A 417 -8.75 -0.47 -18.20
N GLU A 418 -9.12 -1.66 -18.69
CA GLU A 418 -8.19 -2.73 -19.06
C GLU A 418 -7.04 -2.18 -19.94
N GLY A 419 -5.81 -2.30 -19.42
CA GLY A 419 -4.59 -1.86 -20.11
C GLY A 419 -4.28 -0.35 -20.10
N ASP A 420 -4.92 0.48 -19.26
CA ASP A 420 -4.58 1.91 -19.13
C ASP A 420 -3.29 2.13 -18.29
N ILE A 421 -2.17 1.53 -18.72
CA ILE A 421 -0.85 1.59 -18.06
C ILE A 421 -0.44 3.05 -17.77
N ALA A 422 -0.71 3.96 -18.70
CA ALA A 422 -0.38 5.37 -18.54
C ALA A 422 -1.26 6.08 -17.48
N GLY A 423 -2.55 5.72 -17.38
CA GLY A 423 -3.42 6.19 -16.31
C GLY A 423 -2.99 5.64 -14.95
N LEU A 424 -2.64 4.36 -14.88
CA LEU A 424 -2.15 3.70 -13.67
C LEU A 424 -0.81 4.28 -13.21
N GLU A 425 0.14 4.56 -14.11
CA GLU A 425 1.42 5.23 -13.78
C GLU A 425 1.20 6.61 -13.13
N VAL A 426 0.20 7.36 -13.59
CA VAL A 426 -0.14 8.67 -13.01
C VAL A 426 -0.75 8.51 -11.62
N LEU A 427 -1.57 7.48 -11.40
CA LEU A 427 -2.22 7.22 -10.12
C LEU A 427 -1.23 6.65 -9.07
N ALA A 428 -0.33 5.77 -9.49
CA ALA A 428 0.70 5.15 -8.66
C ALA A 428 1.72 6.14 -8.04
N ARG A 429 1.80 7.38 -8.56
CA ARG A 429 2.61 8.48 -7.97
C ARG A 429 2.00 9.04 -6.68
N GLY A 430 0.74 8.74 -6.38
CA GLY A 430 0.02 9.29 -5.24
C GLY A 430 0.37 8.65 -3.89
N GLU A 431 -0.20 9.21 -2.81
CA GLU A 431 0.00 8.69 -1.45
C GLU A 431 -1.12 7.78 -0.93
N GLY A 432 -2.28 7.77 -1.60
CA GLY A 432 -3.45 7.01 -1.13
C GLY A 432 -3.39 5.49 -1.36
N VAL A 433 -4.51 4.85 -1.06
CA VAL A 433 -4.77 3.43 -1.32
C VAL A 433 -4.92 3.17 -2.82
N ALA A 434 -5.51 4.11 -3.56
CA ALA A 434 -5.61 4.06 -5.02
C ALA A 434 -4.24 4.01 -5.71
N ALA A 435 -3.20 4.62 -5.11
CA ALA A 435 -1.84 4.51 -5.61
C ALA A 435 -1.25 3.10 -5.39
N LEU A 436 -1.51 2.47 -4.25
CA LEU A 436 -1.09 1.09 -3.96
C LEU A 436 -1.79 0.08 -4.88
N SER A 437 -3.11 0.22 -5.06
CA SER A 437 -3.88 -0.61 -6.00
C SER A 437 -3.40 -0.43 -7.45
N ALA A 438 -3.06 0.80 -7.86
CA ALA A 438 -2.47 1.04 -9.18
C ALA A 438 -1.08 0.40 -9.33
N ILE A 439 -0.26 0.38 -8.27
CA ILE A 439 1.02 -0.36 -8.26
C ILE A 439 0.76 -1.86 -8.43
N GLN A 440 -0.15 -2.44 -7.65
CA GLN A 440 -0.51 -3.86 -7.74
C GLN A 440 -0.99 -4.24 -9.14
N GLN A 441 -2.00 -3.53 -9.68
CA GLN A 441 -2.52 -3.79 -11.03
C GLN A 441 -1.42 -3.72 -12.10
N LEU A 442 -0.45 -2.81 -11.99
CA LEU A 442 0.68 -2.72 -12.92
C LEU A 442 1.66 -3.90 -12.79
N LEU A 443 1.85 -4.46 -11.60
CA LEU A 443 2.66 -5.65 -11.38
C LEU A 443 1.94 -6.92 -11.86
N ASP A 444 0.62 -7.01 -11.65
CA ASP A 444 -0.24 -8.13 -12.08
C ASP A 444 -0.29 -8.31 -13.61
N LEU A 445 -0.01 -7.25 -14.39
CA LEU A 445 0.22 -7.35 -15.83
C LEU A 445 1.40 -8.28 -16.19
N ARG A 446 2.29 -8.58 -15.24
CA ARG A 446 3.48 -9.43 -15.39
C ARG A 446 4.29 -9.12 -16.66
N SER A 447 4.37 -7.83 -16.96
CA SER A 447 4.97 -7.29 -18.19
C SER A 447 6.06 -6.28 -17.88
N THR A 448 7.04 -6.18 -18.78
CA THR A 448 8.10 -5.17 -18.68
C THR A 448 7.53 -3.75 -18.69
N GLU A 449 6.42 -3.50 -19.41
CA GLU A 449 5.76 -2.19 -19.46
C GLU A 449 5.08 -1.82 -18.14
N GLY A 450 4.43 -2.79 -17.47
CA GLY A 450 3.84 -2.60 -16.14
C GLY A 450 4.89 -2.30 -15.06
N LEU A 451 5.93 -3.16 -14.97
CA LEU A 451 7.06 -2.95 -14.05
C LEU A 451 7.77 -1.60 -14.30
N GLN A 452 7.94 -1.23 -15.56
CA GLN A 452 8.51 0.06 -15.99
C GLN A 452 7.67 1.26 -15.49
N ALA A 453 6.34 1.15 -15.53
CA ALA A 453 5.44 2.19 -15.01
C ALA A 453 5.53 2.30 -13.47
N VAL A 454 5.55 1.19 -12.74
CA VAL A 454 5.73 1.20 -11.27
C VAL A 454 7.04 1.90 -10.88
N LEU A 455 8.13 1.60 -11.58
CA LEU A 455 9.44 2.23 -11.34
C LEU A 455 9.45 3.74 -11.61
N ASN A 456 8.80 4.18 -12.69
CA ASN A 456 8.61 5.61 -12.97
C ASN A 456 7.82 6.28 -11.83
N ALA A 457 6.71 5.67 -11.40
CA ALA A 457 5.86 6.21 -10.35
C ALA A 457 6.59 6.30 -9.00
N TRP A 458 7.32 5.26 -8.61
CA TRP A 458 8.09 5.18 -7.36
C TRP A 458 9.22 6.23 -7.27
N MET A 459 9.91 6.52 -8.38
CA MET A 459 10.93 7.58 -8.44
C MET A 459 10.34 8.99 -8.28
N ASP A 460 9.10 9.21 -8.73
CA ASP A 460 8.39 10.49 -8.62
C ASP A 460 7.58 10.61 -7.30
N ALA A 461 7.25 9.49 -6.63
CA ALA A 461 6.42 9.44 -5.42
C ALA A 461 7.16 9.90 -4.14
N PRO A 462 6.44 10.34 -3.08
CA PRO A 462 7.03 10.67 -1.79
C PRO A 462 7.81 9.51 -1.15
N VAL A 463 8.94 9.85 -0.51
CA VAL A 463 9.93 8.86 -0.03
C VAL A 463 9.46 8.01 1.16
N LEU A 464 8.37 8.36 1.83
CA LEU A 464 7.92 7.75 3.09
C LEU A 464 7.70 6.23 2.98
N ARG A 465 6.94 5.78 1.99
CA ARG A 465 6.60 4.34 1.80
C ARG A 465 7.59 3.60 0.88
N SER A 466 8.81 4.12 0.73
CA SER A 466 9.74 3.61 -0.29
C SER A 466 10.17 2.16 -0.08
N ASP A 467 10.34 1.71 1.17
CA ASP A 467 10.71 0.32 1.45
C ASP A 467 9.59 -0.64 1.06
N SER A 468 8.36 -0.40 1.49
CA SER A 468 7.21 -1.26 1.16
C SER A 468 6.97 -1.31 -0.35
N ILE A 469 7.07 -0.19 -1.07
CA ILE A 469 6.96 -0.16 -2.55
C ILE A 469 8.15 -0.90 -3.20
N ARG A 470 9.37 -0.78 -2.66
CA ARG A 470 10.55 -1.51 -3.13
C ARG A 470 10.39 -3.03 -2.98
N ARG A 471 9.76 -3.51 -1.90
CA ARG A 471 9.43 -4.94 -1.72
C ARG A 471 8.46 -5.43 -2.79
N LEU A 472 7.36 -4.71 -3.03
CA LEU A 472 6.41 -5.05 -4.11
C LEU A 472 7.09 -5.09 -5.50
N ILE A 473 8.02 -4.16 -5.78
CA ILE A 473 8.82 -4.16 -7.02
C ILE A 473 9.72 -5.40 -7.13
N LEU A 474 10.33 -5.86 -6.03
CA LEU A 474 11.17 -7.06 -5.98
C LEU A 474 10.33 -8.31 -6.33
N ASP A 475 9.17 -8.46 -5.70
CA ASP A 475 8.28 -9.60 -5.90
C ASP A 475 7.73 -9.65 -7.34
N GLY A 476 7.27 -8.50 -7.85
CA GLY A 476 6.79 -8.38 -9.23
C GLY A 476 7.89 -8.65 -10.28
N LEU A 477 9.16 -8.34 -9.99
CA LEU A 477 10.26 -8.72 -10.89
C LEU A 477 10.43 -10.24 -10.98
N ILE A 478 10.32 -10.96 -9.86
CA ILE A 478 10.41 -12.44 -9.83
C ILE A 478 9.32 -13.04 -10.72
N ASP A 479 8.12 -12.48 -10.69
CA ASP A 479 6.98 -12.90 -11.52
C ASP A 479 7.19 -12.62 -13.02
N VAL A 480 7.66 -11.42 -13.37
CA VAL A 480 7.99 -11.05 -14.77
C VAL A 480 9.07 -11.99 -15.34
N VAL A 481 10.13 -12.26 -14.57
CA VAL A 481 11.18 -13.20 -14.96
C VAL A 481 10.61 -14.61 -15.11
N SER A 482 9.80 -15.07 -14.16
CA SER A 482 9.18 -16.41 -14.19
C SER A 482 8.20 -16.60 -15.34
N ALA A 483 7.51 -15.54 -15.79
CA ALA A 483 6.63 -15.54 -16.94
C ALA A 483 7.40 -15.68 -18.26
N ALA A 484 8.58 -15.03 -18.39
CA ALA A 484 9.40 -15.08 -19.59
C ALA A 484 10.04 -16.46 -19.90
N HIS A 485 10.06 -17.37 -18.92
CA HIS A 485 10.61 -18.73 -19.05
C HIS A 485 9.56 -19.81 -19.43
N LYS A 486 8.30 -19.42 -19.69
CA LYS A 486 7.19 -20.34 -20.06
C LYS A 486 6.84 -20.26 -21.54
#